data_AF-A0AAN8WY91-F1
#
_entry.id   AF-A0AAN8WY91-F1
#
_cell.length_a   1.000
_cell.length_b   1.000
_cell.length_c   1.000
_cell.angle_alpha   90.00
_cell.angle_beta   90.00
_cell.angle_gamma   90.00
#
_symmetry.space_group_name_H-M   'P 1'
#
loop_
_entity.id
_entity.type
_entity.pdbx_description
1 polymer ?
#
loop_
_entity_poly.entity_id
_entity_poly.type
_entity_poly.pdbx_seq_one_letter_code
_entity_poly.pdbx_strand_id
1 'polypeptide(L)' 'FAWGKTPVLIVSGQQLHQTTVICRYLAEKHNFISNDLWTATKQQEVAEGVHDITNIMGDVLASRNRGNNTDSVVSKW' A
#
# COMPACT_ATOMS: atom_id res chain seq x y z
N PHE A 1 8.04 14.57 8.46
CA PHE A 1 7.15 13.76 7.61
C PHE A 1 7.18 14.33 6.20
N ALA A 2 7.97 13.76 5.29
CA ALA A 2 8.15 14.32 3.95
C ALA A 2 6.85 14.35 3.10
N TRP A 3 5.87 13.50 3.39
CA TRP A 3 4.62 13.37 2.60
C TRP A 3 3.32 13.42 3.40
N GLY A 4 3.39 13.66 4.72
CA GLY A 4 2.19 13.69 5.59
C GLY A 4 1.37 12.39 5.63
N LYS A 5 1.87 11.30 5.03
CA LYS A 5 1.23 9.99 4.96
C LYS A 5 2.01 8.97 5.79
N THR A 6 1.26 8.12 6.48
CA THR A 6 1.74 6.91 7.15
C THR A 6 1.48 5.70 6.27
N PRO A 7 2.25 4.60 6.40
CA PRO A 7 3.31 4.34 7.39
C PRO A 7 4.68 4.95 7.05
N VAL A 8 5.54 5.06 8.07
CA VAL A 8 6.94 5.50 7.96
C VAL A 8 7.81 4.55 8.78
N LEU A 9 8.85 3.98 8.17
CA LEU A 9 9.85 3.16 8.85
C LEU A 9 11.08 4.00 9.16
N ILE A 10 11.62 3.89 10.38
CA ILE A 10 12.86 4.58 10.77
C ILE A 10 13.92 3.54 11.11
N VAL A 11 15.04 3.53 10.39
CA VAL A 11 16.18 2.65 10.66
C VAL A 11 17.43 3.49 10.79
N SER A 12 18.09 3.40 11.95
CA SER A 12 19.34 4.14 12.21
C SER A 12 19.24 5.64 11.94
N GLY A 13 18.10 6.25 12.23
CA GLY A 13 17.83 7.67 11.98
C GLY A 13 17.44 8.02 10.55
N GLN A 14 17.49 7.08 9.60
CA GLN A 14 17.02 7.25 8.22
C GLN A 14 15.54 6.89 8.10
N GLN A 15 14.78 7.65 7.31
CA GLN A 15 13.34 7.44 7.13
C GLN A 15 13.05 6.82 5.77
N LEU A 16 12.22 5.78 5.78
CA LEU A 16 11.64 5.14 4.60
C LEU A 16 10.12 5.36 4.60
N HIS A 17 9.59 5.67 3.43
CA HIS A 17 8.16 5.89 3.23
C HIS A 17 7.65 4.89 2.17
N GLN A 18 6.33 4.86 1.97
CA GLN A 18 5.62 3.96 1.05
C GLN A 18 5.63 2.49 1.52
N THR A 19 4.43 1.91 1.62
CA THR A 19 4.23 0.55 2.14
C THR A 19 5.03 -0.51 1.39
N THR A 20 5.00 -0.50 0.06
CA THR A 20 5.69 -1.50 -0.77
C THR A 20 7.21 -1.44 -0.61
N VAL A 21 7.77 -0.24 -0.53
CA VAL A 21 9.22 -0.01 -0.35
C VAL A 21 9.67 -0.44 1.04
N ILE A 22 8.88 -0.13 2.08
CA ILE A 22 9.12 -0.60 3.45
C ILE A 22 9.13 -2.12 3.52
N CYS A 23 8.12 -2.78 2.93
CA CYS A 23 8.03 -4.23 2.90
C CYS A 23 9.23 -4.85 2.17
N ARG A 24 9.62 -4.31 1.01
CA ARG A 24 10.79 -4.78 0.26
C ARG A 24 12.08 -4.67 1.06
N TYR A 25 12.31 -3.52 1.70
CA TYR A 25 13.49 -3.31 2.55
C TYR A 25 13.58 -4.35 3.67
N LEU A 26 12.45 -4.62 4.35
CA LEU A 26 12.41 -5.65 5.40
C LEU A 26 12.61 -7.06 4.84
N ALA A 27 12.06 -7.35 3.66
CA ALA A 27 12.24 -8.63 3.01
C ALA A 27 13.71 -8.89 2.63
N GLU A 28 14.41 -7.90 2.08
CA GLU A 28 15.84 -7.98 1.78
C GLU A 28 16.66 -8.12 3.09
N LYS A 29 16.36 -7.31 4.10
CA LYS A 29 17.06 -7.33 5.40
C LYS A 29 16.96 -8.67 6.13
N HIS A 30 15.85 -9.40 5.96
CA HIS A 30 15.57 -10.65 6.65
C HIS A 30 15.67 -11.89 5.74
N ASN A 31 16.28 -11.77 4.55
CA ASN A 31 16.47 -12.89 3.61
C ASN A 31 15.17 -13.56 3.13
N PHE A 32 14.10 -12.79 2.97
CA PHE A 32 12.83 -13.25 2.38
C PHE A 32 12.75 -13.05 0.85
N ILE A 33 13.71 -12.33 0.27
CA ILE A 33 13.84 -12.16 -1.18
C ILE A 33 14.80 -13.24 -1.71
N SER A 34 14.48 -13.82 -2.87
CA SER A 34 15.36 -14.78 -3.55
C SER A 34 16.64 -14.10 -4.04
N ASN A 35 17.76 -14.82 -4.01
CA ASN A 35 19.02 -14.36 -4.61
C ASN A 35 19.02 -14.50 -6.15
N ASP A 36 18.10 -15.30 -6.71
CA ASP A 36 17.90 -15.39 -8.14
C ASP A 36 17.05 -14.21 -8.65
N LEU A 37 17.59 -13.48 -9.62
CA LEU A 37 16.96 -12.27 -10.17
C LEU A 37 15.56 -12.54 -10.72
N TRP A 38 15.38 -13.67 -11.41
CA TRP A 38 14.08 -14.01 -11.99
C TRP A 38 13.03 -14.23 -10.90
N THR A 39 13.36 -15.04 -9.90
CA THR A 39 12.48 -15.31 -8.77
C THR A 39 12.19 -14.05 -7.94
N ALA A 40 13.20 -13.22 -7.68
CA ALA A 40 13.03 -11.94 -6.99
C ALA A 40 12.10 -10.99 -7.77
N THR A 41 12.21 -10.98 -9.10
CA THR A 41 11.32 -10.21 -9.97
C THR A 41 9.89 -10.74 -9.90
N LYS A 42 9.69 -12.06 -9.88
CA LYS A 42 8.36 -12.66 -9.67
C LYS A 42 7.76 -12.33 -8.30
N GLN A 43 8.57 -12.27 -7.25
CA GLN A 43 8.12 -11.82 -5.93
C GLN A 43 7.65 -10.35 -5.98
N GLN A 44 8.39 -9.49 -6.68
CA GLN A 44 8.00 -8.08 -6.87
C GLN A 44 6.72 -7.95 -7.71
N GLU A 45 6.58 -8.72 -8.79
CA GLU A 45 5.39 -8.72 -9.65
C GLU A 45 4.12 -9.01 -8.84
N VAL A 46 4.16 -10.00 -7.94
CA VAL A 46 3.05 -10.31 -7.05
C VAL A 46 2.77 -9.17 -6.06
N ALA A 47 3.82 -8.57 -5.47
CA ALA A 47 3.65 -7.45 -4.54
C ALA A 47 2.98 -6.24 -5.20
N GLU A 48 3.36 -5.90 -6.44
CA GLU A 48 2.72 -4.83 -7.21
C GLU A 48 1.27 -5.19 -7.57
N GLY A 49 1.01 -6.43 -7.99
CA GLY A 49 -0.36 -6.87 -8.28
C GLY A 49 -1.31 -6.75 -7.07
N VAL A 50 -0.82 -7.08 -5.87
CA VAL A 50 -1.58 -6.88 -4.62
C VAL A 50 -1.77 -5.40 -4.31
N HIS A 51 -0.76 -4.57 -4.58
CA HIS A 51 -0.84 -3.12 -4.39
C HIS A 51 -1.93 -2.51 -5.29
N ASP A 52 -1.98 -2.89 -6.57
CA ASP A 52 -2.99 -2.42 -7.52
C ASP A 52 -4.41 -2.83 -7.11
N ILE A 53 -4.61 -4.09 -6.72
CA ILE A 53 -5.91 -4.56 -6.21
C ILE A 53 -6.35 -3.75 -4.99
N THR A 54 -5.41 -3.46 -4.08
CA THR A 54 -5.70 -2.68 -2.87
C THR A 54 -6.13 -1.25 -3.22
N ASN A 55 -5.48 -0.63 -4.21
CA ASN A 55 -5.84 0.70 -4.68
C ASN A 55 -7.25 0.71 -5.31
N ILE A 56 -7.56 -0.28 -6.16
CA ILE A 56 -8.89 -0.44 -6.76
C ILE A 56 -9.96 -0.63 -5.66
N MET A 57 -9.68 -1.48 -4.67
CA MET A 57 -10.62 -1.71 -3.57
C MET A 57 -10.83 -0.45 -2.73
N GLY A 58 -9.77 0.32 -2.49
CA GLY A 58 -9.85 1.62 -1.83
C GLY A 58 -10.79 2.58 -2.57
N ASP A 59 -10.67 2.65 -3.89
CA ASP A 59 -11.54 3.47 -4.73
C ASP A 59 -12.99 3.00 -4.73
N VAL A 60 -13.24 1.69 -4.80
CA VAL A 60 -14.58 1.12 -4.73
C VAL A 60 -15.22 1.42 -3.37
N LEU A 61 -14.51 1.20 -2.26
CA LEU A 61 -15.02 1.51 -0.92
C LEU A 61 -15.28 3.00 -0.74
N ALA A 62 -14.37 3.86 -1.21
CA ALA A 62 -14.56 5.30 -1.17
C ALA A 62 -15.79 5.73 -1.98
N SER A 63 -16.01 5.11 -3.15
CA SER A 63 -17.18 5.36 -4.00
C SER A 63 -18.49 4.92 -3.34
N ARG A 64 -18.50 3.76 -2.67
CA ARG A 64 -19.66 3.28 -1.88
C ARG A 64 -20.00 4.24 -0.74
N ASN A 65 -18.99 4.71 -0.01
CA ASN A 65 -19.20 5.65 1.10
C ASN A 65 -19.76 7.00 0.62
N ARG A 66 -19.36 7.48 -0.57
CA ARG A 66 -19.92 8.72 -1.14
C ARG A 66 -21.40 8.56 -1.53
N GLY A 67 -21.77 7.45 -2.16
CA GLY A 67 -23.16 7.16 -2.54
C GLY A 67 -24.11 7.05 -1.34
N ASN A 68 -23.70 6.33 -0.29
CA ASN A 68 -24.49 6.22 0.94
C ASN A 68 -24.71 7.58 1.64
N ASN A 69 -23.73 8.50 1.55
CA ASN A 69 -23.82 9.79 2.20
C ASN A 69 -24.82 10.73 1.48
N THR A 70 -24.87 10.69 0.14
CA THR A 70 -25.86 11.45 -0.63
C THR A 70 -27.29 10.99 -0.36
N ASP A 71 -27.53 9.67 -0.24
CA ASP A 71 -28.86 9.14 0.03
C ASP A 71 -29.36 9.53 1.44
N SER A 72 -28.45 9.61 2.41
CA SER A 72 -28.77 10.03 3.79
C SER A 72 -29.10 11.52 3.93
N VAL A 73 -28.60 12.36 3.02
CA VAL A 73 -28.93 13.80 3.00
C VAL A 73 -30.29 14.00 2.33
N VAL A 74 -30.62 13.24 1.28
CA VAL A 74 -31.90 13.34 0.57
C VAL A 74 -33.06 12.82 1.42
N SER A 75 -32.85 11.79 2.25
CA SER A 75 -33.90 11.25 3.12
C SER A 75 -34.20 12.09 4.38
N LYS A 76 -33.48 13.19 4.59
CA LYS A 76 -33.58 14.04 5.79
C LYS A 76 -34.39 15.33 5.56
N TRP A 77 -34.98 15.47 4.37
CA TRP A 77 -35.91 16.53 3.96
C TRP A 77 -37.27 15.93 3.66
#